data_AF-A0A1Q6VBF8-F1
#
_entry.id   AF-A0A1Q6VBF8-F1
#
_cell.length_a   1.000
_cell.length_b   1.000
_cell.length_c   1.000
_cell.angle_alpha   90.00
_cell.angle_beta   90.00
_cell.angle_gamma   90.00
#
_symmetry.space_group_name_H-M   'P 1'
#
loop_
_entity.id
_entity.type
_entity.pdbx_description
1 polymer ?
#
loop_
_entity_poly.entity_id
_entity_poly.type
_entity_poly.pdbx_seq_one_letter_code
_entity_poly.pdbx_strand_id
1 'polypeptide(L)'
;MIESATKKTSTRDHLERSGDSVALNIAEGNGKFSRKDRARFFQIAHGSALEAAACLDLLVARHCCAADAIVKGKTILEEIVRMLFVMLDQLDCRIAEDSAEYGEIADEKEEVEED
;
A
#
# COMPACT_ATOMS: atom_id res chain seq x y z
N MET A 1 -11.24 -40.18 -5.84
CA MET A 1 -9.99 -39.56 -6.31
C MET A 1 -10.33 -38.11 -6.62
N ILE A 2 -10.02 -37.22 -5.67
CA ILE A 2 -10.40 -35.80 -5.73
C ILE A 2 -9.68 -35.21 -6.94
N GLU A 3 -10.49 -34.81 -7.92
CA GLU A 3 -10.05 -34.17 -9.14
C GLU A 3 -9.09 -33.03 -8.82
N SER A 4 -8.02 -33.02 -9.60
CA SER A 4 -6.96 -32.05 -9.67
C SER A 4 -7.49 -30.64 -9.96
N ALA A 5 -8.10 -30.01 -8.96
CA ALA A 5 -8.29 -28.57 -8.89
C ALA A 5 -6.92 -27.96 -8.63
N THR A 6 -6.19 -27.71 -9.72
CA THR A 6 -4.99 -26.90 -9.72
C THR A 6 -5.32 -25.58 -9.04
N LYS A 7 -4.81 -25.43 -7.81
CA LYS A 7 -5.00 -24.31 -6.89
C LYS A 7 -4.27 -23.07 -7.44
N LYS A 8 -4.60 -22.62 -8.67
CA LYS A 8 -4.45 -21.22 -9.08
C LYS A 8 -5.29 -20.44 -8.08
N THR A 9 -4.61 -20.06 -7.01
CA THR A 9 -5.24 -19.55 -5.80
C THR A 9 -5.72 -18.17 -6.19
N SER A 10 -6.99 -17.82 -5.99
CA SER A 10 -7.54 -16.49 -6.35
C SER A 10 -6.61 -15.31 -5.97
N THR A 11 -5.80 -15.46 -4.91
CA THR A 11 -4.74 -14.53 -4.50
C THR A 11 -3.61 -14.36 -5.53
N ARG A 12 -3.16 -15.42 -6.19
CA ARG A 12 -2.12 -15.36 -7.23
C ARG A 12 -2.61 -14.57 -8.43
N ASP A 13 -3.84 -14.85 -8.87
CA ASP A 13 -4.44 -14.14 -9.98
C ASP A 13 -4.72 -12.68 -9.60
N HIS A 14 -5.07 -12.40 -8.34
CA HIS A 14 -5.18 -11.03 -7.83
C HIS A 14 -3.82 -10.33 -7.79
N LEU A 15 -2.77 -11.01 -7.32
CA LEU A 15 -1.40 -10.47 -7.32
C LEU A 15 -0.94 -10.09 -8.74
N GLU A 16 -1.15 -10.96 -9.72
CA GLU A 16 -0.84 -10.69 -11.13
C GLU A 16 -1.62 -9.47 -11.63
N ARG A 17 -2.94 -9.42 -11.40
CA ARG A 17 -3.78 -8.30 -11.84
C ARG A 17 -3.46 -6.98 -11.15
N SER A 18 -3.17 -6.99 -9.85
CA SER A 18 -2.76 -5.79 -9.11
C SER A 18 -1.40 -5.30 -9.61
N GLY A 19 -0.46 -6.20 -9.89
CA GLY A 19 0.83 -5.86 -10.49
C GLY A 19 0.70 -5.20 -11.87
N ASP A 20 -0.12 -5.78 -12.76
CA ASP A 20 -0.42 -5.19 -14.06
C ASP A 20 -1.08 -3.81 -13.91
N SER A 21 -2.04 -3.67 -12.97
CA SER A 21 -2.73 -2.42 -12.68
C SER A 21 -1.76 -1.31 -12.26
N VAL A 22 -0.72 -1.61 -11.45
CA VAL A 22 0.32 -0.65 -11.09
C VAL A 22 0.99 -0.08 -12.35
N ALA A 23 1.49 -0.94 -13.23
CA ALA A 23 2.20 -0.52 -14.43
C ALA A 23 1.28 0.26 -15.39
N LEU A 24 0.06 -0.23 -15.62
CA LEU A 24 -0.92 0.39 -16.51
C LEU A 24 -1.36 1.77 -16.02
N ASN A 25 -1.62 1.94 -14.73
CA ASN A 25 -2.04 3.23 -14.18
C ASN A 25 -0.89 4.25 -14.13
N ILE A 26 0.36 3.81 -13.91
CA ILE A 26 1.53 4.70 -14.05
C ILE A 26 1.63 5.21 -15.49
N ALA A 27 1.56 4.31 -16.48
CA ALA A 27 1.65 4.70 -17.89
C ALA A 27 0.50 5.65 -18.29
N GLU A 28 -0.74 5.31 -17.93
CA GLU A 28 -1.92 6.12 -18.25
C GLU A 28 -1.89 7.48 -17.55
N GLY A 29 -1.46 7.54 -16.28
CA GLY A 29 -1.30 8.79 -15.55
C GLY A 29 -0.31 9.74 -16.22
N ASN A 30 0.82 9.21 -16.69
CA ASN A 30 1.79 10.01 -17.45
C ASN A 30 1.25 10.51 -18.80
N GLY A 31 0.24 9.86 -19.37
CA GLY A 31 -0.47 10.32 -20.57
C GLY A 31 -1.51 11.40 -20.34
N LYS A 32 -1.85 11.74 -19.08
CA LYS A 32 -2.85 12.76 -18.77
C LYS A 32 -2.27 14.17 -18.81
N PHE A 33 -3.00 15.08 -19.45
CA PHE A 33 -2.65 16.51 -19.51
C PHE A 33 -2.98 17.28 -18.23
N SER A 34 -4.07 16.92 -17.55
CA SER A 34 -4.48 17.59 -16.32
C SER A 34 -3.72 17.00 -15.12
N ARG A 35 -3.23 17.87 -14.23
CA ARG A 35 -2.59 17.44 -12.97
C ARG A 35 -3.53 16.57 -12.13
N LYS A 36 -4.81 16.95 -12.06
CA LYS A 36 -5.85 16.23 -11.30
C LYS A 36 -6.06 14.81 -11.82
N ASP A 37 -6.19 14.63 -13.13
CA ASP A 37 -6.38 13.28 -13.69
C ASP A 37 -5.10 12.45 -13.53
N ARG A 38 -3.92 13.05 -13.77
CA ARG A 38 -2.64 12.38 -13.53
C ARG A 38 -2.51 11.87 -12.09
N ALA A 39 -2.84 12.70 -11.11
CA ALA A 39 -2.82 12.34 -9.70
C ALA A 39 -3.79 11.19 -9.40
N ARG A 40 -5.01 11.21 -9.97
CA ARG A 40 -5.99 10.12 -9.81
C ARG A 40 -5.42 8.77 -10.26
N PHE A 41 -4.73 8.72 -11.41
CA PHE A 41 -4.12 7.48 -11.89
C PHE A 41 -2.96 7.02 -10.98
N PHE A 42 -2.14 7.95 -10.48
CA PHE A 42 -1.08 7.59 -9.52
C PHE A 42 -1.64 7.10 -8.17
N GLN A 43 -2.77 7.62 -7.69
CA GLN A 43 -3.46 7.09 -6.52
C GLN A 43 -3.98 5.67 -6.74
N ILE A 44 -4.51 5.37 -7.93
CA ILE A 44 -4.94 4.00 -8.28
C ILE A 44 -3.72 3.06 -8.31
N ALA A 45 -2.61 3.48 -8.94
CA ALA A 45 -1.38 2.71 -8.93
C ALA A 45 -0.87 2.44 -7.50
N HIS A 46 -0.94 3.45 -6.63
CA HIS A 46 -0.58 3.31 -5.22
C HIS A 46 -1.47 2.28 -4.51
N GLY A 47 -2.79 2.36 -4.67
CA GLY A 47 -3.73 1.37 -4.14
C GLY A 47 -3.43 -0.05 -4.62
N SER A 48 -3.21 -0.22 -5.93
CA SER A 48 -2.88 -1.52 -6.51
C SER A 48 -1.54 -2.08 -6.01
N ALA A 49 -0.54 -1.24 -5.72
CA ALA A 49 0.72 -1.68 -5.14
C ALA A 49 0.54 -2.22 -3.70
N LEU A 50 -0.30 -1.55 -2.89
CA LEU A 50 -0.63 -2.02 -1.54
C LEU A 50 -1.43 -3.32 -1.57
N GLU A 51 -2.38 -3.47 -2.50
CA GLU A 51 -3.10 -4.72 -2.72
C GLU A 51 -2.16 -5.87 -3.13
N ALA A 52 -1.19 -5.61 -4.00
CA ALA A 52 -0.18 -6.59 -4.38
C ALA A 52 0.65 -7.02 -3.17
N ALA A 53 1.05 -6.09 -2.30
CA ALA A 53 1.79 -6.40 -1.08
C ALA A 53 0.94 -7.25 -0.12
N ALA A 54 -0.34 -6.91 0.05
CA ALA A 54 -1.28 -7.70 0.84
C ALA A 54 -1.50 -9.11 0.25
N CYS A 55 -1.50 -9.26 -1.07
CA CYS A 55 -1.57 -10.56 -1.72
C CYS A 55 -0.34 -11.43 -1.40
N LEU A 56 0.86 -10.86 -1.35
CA LEU A 56 2.06 -11.57 -0.91
C LEU A 56 1.94 -12.05 0.55
N ASP A 57 1.45 -11.19 1.45
CA ASP A 57 1.19 -11.56 2.84
C ASP A 57 0.17 -12.69 2.96
N LEU A 58 -0.89 -12.63 2.15
CA LEU A 58 -1.93 -13.64 2.14
C LEU A 58 -1.42 -15.00 1.63
N LEU A 59 -0.47 -15.03 0.70
CA LEU A 59 0.18 -16.27 0.25
C LEU A 59 0.98 -16.92 1.38
N VAL A 60 1.70 -16.14 2.18
CA VAL A 60 2.43 -16.65 3.36
C VAL A 60 1.45 -17.13 4.43
N ALA A 61 0.45 -16.31 4.76
CA ALA A 61 -0.56 -16.63 5.78
C ALA A 61 -1.37 -17.90 5.44
N ARG A 62 -1.54 -18.21 4.15
CA ARG A 62 -2.20 -19.44 3.66
C ARG A 62 -1.24 -20.61 3.47
N HIS A 63 0.00 -20.50 3.92
CA HIS A 63 1.06 -21.50 3.76
C HIS A 63 1.29 -21.92 2.30
N CYS A 64 1.07 -21.00 1.35
CA CYS A 64 1.32 -21.24 -0.07
C CYS A 64 2.79 -21.00 -0.45
N CYS A 65 3.50 -20.18 0.32
CA CYS A 65 4.94 -19.98 0.22
C CYS A 65 5.54 -19.62 1.59
N ALA A 66 6.86 -19.70 1.69
CA ALA A 66 7.60 -19.28 2.87
C ALA A 66 7.79 -17.75 2.90
N ALA A 67 8.01 -17.19 4.09
CA ALA A 67 8.10 -15.74 4.29
C ALA A 67 9.29 -15.10 3.55
N ASP A 68 10.40 -15.83 3.41
CA ASP A 68 11.58 -15.43 2.64
C ASP A 68 11.29 -15.33 1.14
N ALA A 69 10.39 -16.17 0.62
CA ALA A 69 10.03 -16.20 -0.79
C ALA A 69 9.33 -14.92 -1.29
N ILE A 70 8.74 -14.12 -0.38
CA ILE A 70 8.04 -12.88 -0.76
C ILE A 70 8.89 -11.61 -0.57
N VAL A 71 10.05 -11.70 0.08
CA VAL A 71 10.87 -10.53 0.48
C VAL A 71 11.21 -9.67 -0.73
N LYS A 72 11.74 -10.29 -1.80
CA LYS A 72 12.10 -9.58 -3.04
C LYS A 72 10.90 -8.85 -3.65
N GLY A 73 9.72 -9.48 -3.65
CA GLY A 73 8.50 -8.88 -4.16
C GLY A 73 8.07 -7.67 -3.34
N LYS A 74 8.14 -7.77 -2.01
CA LYS A 74 7.84 -6.66 -1.09
C LYS A 74 8.81 -5.50 -1.25
N THR A 75 10.11 -5.75 -1.40
CA THR A 75 11.11 -4.69 -1.63
C THR A 75 10.80 -3.89 -2.91
N ILE A 76 10.46 -4.58 -4.00
CA ILE A 76 10.09 -3.91 -5.26
C ILE A 76 8.83 -3.06 -5.08
N LEU A 77 7.80 -3.58 -4.39
CA LEU A 77 6.57 -2.84 -4.14
C LEU A 77 6.80 -1.62 -3.24
N GLU A 78 7.66 -1.73 -2.23
CA GLU A 78 8.06 -0.60 -1.37
C GLU A 78 8.70 0.51 -2.21
N GLU A 79 9.67 0.17 -3.07
CA GLU A 79 10.32 1.14 -3.96
C GLU A 79 9.30 1.85 -4.87
N ILE A 80 8.38 1.09 -5.45
CA ILE A 80 7.29 1.63 -6.28
C ILE A 80 6.41 2.60 -5.48
N VAL A 81 6.00 2.21 -4.27
CA VAL A 81 5.17 3.06 -3.39
C VAL A 81 5.90 4.36 -3.05
N ARG A 82 7.20 4.29 -2.73
CA ARG A 82 8.01 5.50 -2.46
C ARG A 82 8.08 6.43 -3.67
N MET A 83 8.29 5.89 -4.87
CA MET A 83 8.27 6.69 -6.11
C MET A 83 6.90 7.33 -6.34
N LEU A 84 5.81 6.57 -6.20
CA LEU A 84 4.45 7.07 -6.37
C LEU A 84 4.12 8.17 -5.36
N PHE A 85 4.57 8.05 -4.11
CA PHE A 85 4.34 9.06 -3.08
C PHE A 85 5.01 10.39 -3.46
N VAL A 86 6.26 10.36 -3.92
CA VAL A 86 6.96 11.56 -4.41
C VAL A 86 6.26 12.15 -5.64
N MET A 87 5.80 11.31 -6.57
CA MET A 87 5.08 11.77 -7.77
C MET A 87 3.73 12.41 -7.43
N LEU A 88 3.04 11.92 -6.40
CA LEU A 88 1.78 12.49 -5.91
C LEU A 88 2.01 13.81 -5.17
N ASP A 89 3.06 13.90 -4.35
CA ASP A 89 3.47 15.12 -3.64
C ASP A 89 3.77 16.26 -4.63
N GLN A 90 4.47 15.96 -5.74
CA GLN A 90 4.73 16.92 -6.83
C GLN A 90 3.47 17.43 -7.55
N LEU A 91 2.34 16.74 -7.40
CA LEU A 91 1.05 17.11 -7.98
C LEU A 91 0.15 17.82 -6.96
N ASP A 92 0.72 18.27 -5.84
CA ASP A 92 0.01 18.90 -4.71
C ASP A 92 -1.05 17.96 -4.11
N CYS A 93 -0.84 16.65 -4.26
CA CYS A 93 -1.73 15.62 -3.76
C CYS A 93 -1.08 14.94 -2.55
N ARG A 94 -0.81 15.75 -1.52
CA ARG A 94 -0.19 15.26 -0.29
C ARG A 94 -1.23 14.51 0.54
N ILE A 95 -1.04 13.20 0.67
CA ILE A 95 -1.79 12.37 1.62
C ILE A 95 -1.01 12.41 2.94
N ALA A 96 -1.13 13.52 3.66
CA ALA A 96 -0.62 13.63 5.02
C ALA A 96 -1.55 14.57 5.78
N GLU A 97 -1.89 14.20 7.02
CA GLU A 97 -2.42 15.17 7.97
C GLU A 97 -1.30 16.16 8.31
N ASP A 98 -1.66 17.43 8.54
CA ASP A 98 -0.70 18.39 9.08
C ASP A 98 -0.16 17.85 10.41
N SER A 99 1.13 18.06 10.68
CA SER A 99 1.73 17.62 11.94
C SER A 99 1.03 18.34 13.10
N ALA A 100 0.14 17.64 13.81
CA ALA A 100 -0.39 18.13 15.07
C ALA A 100 0.64 17.86 16.17
N GLU A 101 0.95 18.89 16.98
CA GLU A 101 1.65 18.67 18.25
C GLU A 101 0.75 17.83 19.15
N TYR A 102 1.22 16.63 19.50
CA TYR A 102 0.56 15.78 20.48
C TYR A 102 0.72 16.43 21.85
N GLY A 103 -0.40 16.90 22.43
CA GLY A 103 -0.41 17.72 23.63
C GLY A 103 0.38 17.09 24.78
N GLU A 104 1.24 17.90 25.40
CA GLU A 104 1.84 17.59 26.69
C GLU A 104 0.70 17.31 27.68
N ILE A 105 0.71 16.12 28.27
CA ILE A 105 -0.18 15.79 29.38
C ILE A 105 0.15 16.81 30.47
N ALA A 106 -0.77 17.74 30.71
CA ALA A 106 -0.71 18.56 31.91
C ALA A 106 -0.74 17.58 33.09
N ASP A 107 0.37 17.51 33.82
CA ASP A 107 0.44 16.82 35.11
C ASP A 107 -0.73 17.32 35.97
N GLU A 108 -1.77 16.49 36.09
CA GLU A 108 -2.80 16.65 37.11
C GLU A 108 -2.09 16.52 38.45
N LYS A 109 -1.86 17.64 39.13
CA LYS A 109 -1.36 17.65 40.49
C LYS A 109 -2.36 16.87 41.36
N GLU A 110 -1.93 15.72 41.88
CA GLU A 110 -2.61 15.03 42.97
C GLU A 110 -2.77 16.00 44.15
N GLU A 111 -3.99 16.46 44.41
CA GLU A 111 -4.35 17.00 45.71
C GLU A 111 -4.51 15.81 46.67
N VAL A 112 -3.53 15.65 47.56
CA VAL A 112 -3.62 14.76 48.72
C VAL A 112 -4.54 15.44 49.74
N GLU A 113 -5.77 14.94 49.90
CA GLU A 113 -6.60 15.23 51.07
C GLU A 113 -6.06 14.41 52.26
N GLU A 114 -5.46 15.10 53.24
CA GLU A 114 -5.34 14.61 54.61
C GLU A 114 -6.60 15.02 55.39
N ASP A 115 -7.39 14.03 55.83
CA ASP A 115 -7.99 13.93 57.18
C ASP A 115 -8.65 12.55 57.40
#